data_AF-A0A9X6SS14-F1
#
_entry.id   AF-A0A9X6SS14-F1
#
_cell.length_a   1.000
_cell.length_b   1.000
_cell.length_c   1.000
_cell.angle_alpha   90.00
_cell.angle_beta   90.00
_cell.angle_gamma   90.00
#
_symmetry.space_group_name_H-M   'P 1'
#
loop_
_entity.id
_entity.type
_entity.pdbx_description
1 polymer ?
#
loop_
_entity_poly.entity_id
_entity_poly.type
_entity_poly.pdbx_seq_one_letter_code
_entity_poly.pdbx_strand_id
1 'polypeptide(L)' 'MSHQKQRQILRIKSIYIFLKQLGMSKTSHLATEFGCTKKTIQNDMRILQENNRVKCVKPGIWKAI' A
#
# COMPACT_ATOMS: atom_id res chain seq x y z
N MET A 1 -18.75 -5.10 -11.63
CA MET A 1 -17.43 -5.09 -10.94
C MET A 1 -17.15 -6.50 -10.43
N SER A 2 -15.93 -7.05 -10.60
CA SER A 2 -15.62 -8.39 -10.06
C SER A 2 -15.33 -8.32 -8.56
N HIS A 3 -15.68 -9.38 -7.83
CA HIS A 3 -15.44 -9.49 -6.38
C HIS A 3 -13.94 -9.37 -6.02
N GLN A 4 -13.05 -9.82 -6.90
CA GLN A 4 -11.61 -9.71 -6.73
C GLN A 4 -11.14 -8.23 -6.75
N LYS A 5 -11.70 -7.42 -7.65
CA LYS A 5 -11.36 -5.98 -7.76
C LYS A 5 -11.83 -5.20 -6.53
N GLN A 6 -12.97 -5.55 -5.95
CA GLN A 6 -13.46 -4.91 -4.73
C GLN A 6 -12.56 -5.18 -3.52
N ARG A 7 -12.09 -6.43 -3.34
CA ARG A 7 -11.12 -6.77 -2.26
C ARG A 7 -9.81 -6.02 -2.41
N GLN A 8 -9.30 -5.88 -3.63
CA GLN A 8 -8.09 -5.09 -3.90
C GLN A 8 -8.29 -3.61 -3.54
N ILE A 9 -9.40 -3.00 -3.95
CA ILE A 9 -9.70 -1.59 -3.63
C ILE A 9 -9.78 -1.37 -2.13
N LEU A 10 -10.47 -2.25 -1.40
CA LEU A 10 -10.58 -2.17 0.06
C LEU A 10 -9.20 -2.27 0.70
N ARG A 11 -8.38 -3.25 0.29
CA ARG A 11 -7.01 -3.42 0.80
C ARG A 11 -6.14 -2.18 0.55
N ILE A 12 -6.16 -1.63 -0.67
CA ILE A 12 -5.41 -0.42 -1.03
C ILE A 12 -5.80 0.76 -0.12
N LYS A 13 -7.10 0.95 0.11
CA LYS A 13 -7.61 2.01 1.00
C LYS A 13 -7.15 1.82 2.44
N SER A 14 -7.27 0.59 2.97
CA SER A 14 -6.83 0.28 4.34
C SER A 14 -5.33 0.49 4.52
N ILE A 15 -4.52 0.05 3.55
CA ILE A 15 -3.07 0.28 3.57
C ILE A 15 -2.74 1.77 3.58
N TYR A 16 -3.42 2.57 2.75
CA TYR A 16 -3.20 4.01 2.70
C TYR A 16 -3.54 4.72 4.03
N ILE A 17 -4.67 4.37 4.67
CA ILE A 17 -5.06 4.92 5.97
C ILE A 17 -4.01 4.58 7.03
N PHE A 18 -3.57 3.32 7.07
CA PHE A 18 -2.52 2.87 8.00
C PHE A 18 -1.20 3.61 7.78
N LEU A 19 -0.78 3.79 6.53
CA LEU A 19 0.41 4.57 6.16
C LEU A 19 0.30 6.05 6.56
N LYS A 20 -0.90 6.65 6.48
CA LYS A 20 -1.15 8.01 6.96
C LYS A 20 -0.99 8.15 8.47
N GLN A 21 -1.38 7.13 9.24
CA GLN A 21 -1.24 7.13 10.70
C GLN A 21 0.22 6.93 11.14
N LEU A 22 0.97 6.04 10.48
CA LEU A 22 2.39 5.81 10.78
C LEU A 22 3.33 6.86 10.16
N GLY A 23 2.87 7.61 9.17
CA GLY A 23 3.66 8.55 8.37
C GLY A 23 4.53 7.86 7.30
N MET A 24 5.25 6.79 7.65
CA MET A 24 6.04 5.99 6.70
C MET A 24 6.12 4.52 7.11
N SER A 25 6.26 3.63 6.13
CA SER A 25 6.38 2.19 6.39
C SER A 25 7.17 1.46 5.31
N LYS A 26 7.74 0.31 5.67
CA LYS A 26 8.47 -0.58 4.75
C LYS A 26 7.51 -1.57 4.10
N THR A 27 7.74 -1.93 2.84
CA THR A 27 6.99 -2.97 2.11
C THR A 27 6.89 -4.28 2.92
N SER A 28 7.96 -4.69 3.60
CA SER A 28 7.97 -5.90 4.43
C SER A 28 7.03 -5.79 5.63
N HIS A 29 6.98 -4.63 6.29
CA HIS A 29 6.11 -4.41 7.44
C HIS A 29 4.64 -4.41 7.01
N LEU A 30 4.31 -3.72 5.92
CA LEU A 30 2.96 -3.73 5.35
C LEU A 30 2.55 -5.13 4.88
N ALA A 31 3.47 -5.94 4.34
CA ALA A 31 3.17 -7.31 3.94
C ALA A 31 2.77 -8.17 5.14
N THR A 32 3.50 -8.05 6.25
CA THR A 32 3.19 -8.74 7.51
C THR A 32 1.85 -8.24 8.09
N GLU A 33 1.67 -6.92 8.19
CA GLU A 33 0.47 -6.31 8.79
C GLU A 33 -0.81 -6.70 8.05
N PHE A 34 -0.77 -6.69 6.72
CA PHE A 34 -1.94 -6.96 5.88
C PHE A 34 -2.04 -8.43 5.44
N GLY A 35 -1.21 -9.33 5.98
CA GLY A 35 -1.23 -10.76 5.67
C GLY A 35 -1.08 -11.06 4.17
N CYS A 36 -0.27 -10.28 3.46
CA CYS A 36 -0.13 -10.32 2.00
C CYS A 36 1.33 -10.51 1.59
N THR A 37 1.56 -10.84 0.32
CA THR A 37 2.93 -10.94 -0.21
C THR A 37 3.54 -9.56 -0.45
N LYS A 38 4.86 -9.43 -0.36
CA LYS A 38 5.58 -8.19 -0.68
C LYS A 38 5.27 -7.69 -2.10
N LYS A 39 5.11 -8.59 -3.07
CA LYS A 39 4.71 -8.29 -4.46
C LYS A 39 3.32 -7.66 -4.51
N THR A 40 2.37 -8.16 -3.72
CA THR A 40 1.02 -7.59 -3.63
C THR A 40 1.06 -6.16 -3.10
N ILE A 41 1.81 -5.93 -2.01
CA ILE A 41 1.99 -4.59 -1.46
C ILE A 41 2.67 -3.66 -2.48
N GLN A 42 3.71 -4.11 -3.19
CA GLN A 42 4.36 -3.30 -4.22
C GLN A 42 3.40 -2.89 -5.35
N ASN A 43 2.55 -3.80 -5.82
CA ASN A 43 1.54 -3.49 -6.83
C ASN A 43 0.52 -2.47 -6.31
N ASP A 44 0.04 -2.65 -5.09
CA ASP A 44 -0.91 -1.73 -4.46
C ASP A 44 -0.29 -0.34 -4.21
N MET A 45 0.98 -0.29 -3.80
CA MET A 45 1.76 0.95 -3.67
C MET A 45 1.93 1.65 -5.02
N ARG A 46 2.17 0.90 -6.10
CA ARG A 46 2.29 1.45 -7.44
C ARG A 46 1.01 2.18 -7.86
N ILE A 47 -0.14 1.57 -7.60
CA ILE A 47 -1.45 2.20 -7.85
C ILE A 47 -1.58 3.49 -7.03
N LEU A 48 -1.25 3.46 -5.74
CA LEU A 48 -1.29 4.67 -4.90
C LEU A 48 -0.32 5.75 -5.38
N GLN A 49 0.86 5.37 -5.87
CA GLN A 49 1.88 6.28 -6.38
C GLN A 49 1.45 6.94 -7.69
N GLU A 50 0.90 6.17 -8.63
CA GLU A 50 0.32 6.66 -9.89
C GLU A 50 -0.84 7.64 -9.64
N ASN A 51 -1.52 7.51 -8.49
CA ASN A 51 -2.58 8.40 -8.03
C ASN A 51 -2.09 9.52 -7.08
N ASN A 52 -0.78 9.72 -6.96
CA ASN A 52 -0.15 10.75 -6.11
C ASN A 52 -0.52 10.70 -4.61
N ARG A 53 -0.86 9.52 -4.09
CA ARG A 53 -1.23 9.32 -2.66
C ARG A 53 -0.04 8.91 -1.80
N VAL A 54 0.97 8.29 -2.40
CA VAL A 54 2.19 7.87 -1.70
C VAL A 54 3.42 8.20 -2.53
N LYS A 55 4.56 8.33 -1.86
CA LYS A 55 5.88 8.42 -2.49
C LYS A 55 6.82 7.36 -1.95
N CYS A 56 7.66 6.84 -2.83
CA CYS A 56 8.82 6.02 -2.45
C CYS A 56 9.94 6.96 -1.99
N VAL A 57 10.29 6.93 -0.71
CA VAL A 57 11.38 7.77 -0.16
C VAL A 57 12.74 7.07 -0.25
N LYS A 58 12.74 5.75 -0.18
CA LYS A 58 13.88 4.84 -0.35
C LYS A 58 13.35 3.51 -0.90
N PRO A 59 14.18 2.66 -1.52
CA PRO A 59 13.73 1.37 -2.02
C PRO A 59 12.94 0.57 -0.99
N GLY A 60 11.65 0.34 -1.29
CA GLY A 60 10.73 -0.39 -0.40
C GLY A 60 10.27 0.38 0.85
N ILE A 61 10.48 1.70 0.91
CA ILE A 61 9.98 2.58 1.97
C ILE A 61 9.01 3.59 1.37
N TRP A 62 7.79 3.59 1.89
CA TRP A 62 6.67 4.38 1.40
C TRP A 62 6.28 5.42 2.44
N LYS A 63 5.97 6.62 1.97
CA LYS A 63 5.43 7.72 2.77
C LYS A 63 4.12 8.19 2.15
N ALA A 64 3.08 8.31 2.95
CA ALA A 64 1.82 8.90 2.50
C ALA A 64 2.01 10.41 2.27
N ILE A 65 1.34 10.94 1.24
CA ILE A 65 1.31 12.37 0.88
C ILE A 65 0.02 12.97 1.39
#